data_AF-A0A1Q3PZ48-F1
#
_entry.id   AF-A0A1Q3PZ48-F1
#
_cell.length_a   1.000
_cell.length_b   1.000
_cell.length_c   1.000
_cell.angle_alpha   90.00
_cell.angle_beta   90.00
_cell.angle_gamma   90.00
#
_symmetry.space_group_name_H-M   'P 1'
#
loop_
_entity.id
_entity.type
_entity.pdbx_description
1 polymer ?
#
loop_
_entity_poly.entity_id
_entity_poly.type
_entity_poly.pdbx_seq_one_letter_code
_entity_poly.pdbx_strand_id
1 'polypeptide(L)'
;MNNSNIFAFVPLATLIVILSSLAMMNSCEKTTDNTDKIYEPITLVQPDSVVASIKQKEALPLEIKFTTDRPIVYAIGLFSIDSTKSGQFDITKSDTIFRIFDSIPKENKKTYTGDFKIDSARAGYKVRVKIMMQALGNSGVPEPTHYFEKYLRFDIVR
;
A
#
# COMPACT_ATOMS: atom_id res chain seq x y z
N MET A 1 69.25 14.97 34.41
CA MET A 1 68.42 14.69 33.23
C MET A 1 67.25 13.86 33.71
N ASN A 2 66.06 14.45 33.69
CA ASN A 2 64.80 13.83 34.12
C ASN A 2 64.35 12.81 33.09
N ASN A 3 63.92 11.62 33.54
CA ASN A 3 62.97 10.81 32.80
C ASN A 3 62.07 10.08 33.79
N SER A 4 60.92 10.71 34.05
CA SER A 4 59.85 10.20 34.91
C SER A 4 58.99 9.23 34.09
N ASN A 5 59.24 7.93 34.20
CA ASN A 5 58.35 6.91 33.65
C ASN A 5 57.21 6.66 34.64
N ILE A 6 56.11 7.41 34.46
CA ILE A 6 54.87 7.18 35.20
C ILE A 6 54.14 6.03 34.50
N PHE A 7 54.36 4.80 34.98
CA PHE A 7 53.51 3.67 34.66
C PHE A 7 52.20 3.83 35.43
N ALA A 8 51.19 4.38 34.77
CA ALA A 8 49.83 4.39 35.28
C ALA A 8 49.32 2.95 35.36
N PHE A 9 49.25 2.41 36.58
CA PHE A 9 48.48 1.21 36.89
C PHE A 9 47.01 1.50 36.62
N VAL A 10 46.54 1.17 35.42
CA VAL A 10 45.11 1.18 35.11
C VAL A 10 44.49 0.02 35.91
N PRO A 11 43.59 0.28 36.86
CA PRO A 11 43.00 -0.78 37.66
C PRO A 11 42.23 -1.75 36.75
N LEU A 12 42.38 -3.05 37.00
CA LEU A 12 41.74 -4.13 36.23
C LEU A 12 40.21 -3.91 36.06
N ALA A 13 39.58 -3.28 37.07
CA ALA A 13 38.18 -2.89 37.04
C ALA A 13 37.83 -1.90 35.90
N THR A 14 38.69 -0.91 35.61
CA THR A 14 38.46 0.02 34.48
C THR A 14 38.59 -0.67 33.13
N LEU A 15 39.48 -1.66 32.99
CA LEU A 15 39.62 -2.44 31.76
C LEU A 15 38.35 -3.29 31.49
N ILE A 16 37.79 -3.89 32.55
CA ILE A 16 36.55 -4.69 32.48
C ILE A 16 35.35 -3.81 32.09
N VAL A 17 35.21 -2.61 32.65
CA VAL A 17 34.13 -1.68 32.30
C VAL A 17 34.20 -1.29 30.83
N ILE A 18 35.40 -1.01 30.31
CA ILE A 18 35.60 -0.65 28.90
C ILE A 18 35.30 -1.85 27.98
N LEU A 19 35.77 -3.05 28.31
CA LEU A 19 35.47 -4.26 27.51
C LEU A 19 33.98 -4.63 27.52
N SER A 20 33.30 -4.44 28.66
CA SER A 20 31.86 -4.70 28.78
C SER A 20 31.00 -3.70 27.98
N SER A 21 31.41 -2.43 27.90
CA SER A 21 30.69 -1.44 27.08
C SER A 21 30.90 -1.66 25.58
N LEU A 22 32.09 -2.10 25.15
CA LEU A 22 32.36 -2.50 23.76
C LEU A 22 31.55 -3.74 23.33
N ALA A 23 31.31 -4.70 24.22
CA ALA A 23 30.50 -5.88 23.91
C ALA A 23 29.01 -5.55 23.71
N MET A 24 28.48 -4.55 24.42
CA MET A 24 27.08 -4.11 24.26
C MET A 24 26.84 -3.31 22.98
N MET A 25 27.86 -2.69 22.39
CA MET A 25 27.73 -1.98 21.12
C MET A 25 27.58 -2.93 19.92
N ASN A 26 28.09 -4.17 20.02
CA ASN A 26 27.99 -5.18 18.95
C ASN A 26 26.73 -6.06 19.04
N SER A 27 25.93 -5.94 20.10
CA SER A 27 24.64 -6.67 20.21
C SER A 27 23.44 -5.88 19.68
N CYS A 28 23.65 -4.66 19.22
CA CYS A 28 22.67 -3.93 18.43
C CYS A 28 23.02 -4.10 16.95
N GLU A 29 22.99 -5.36 16.50
CA GLU A 29 22.76 -5.61 15.08
C GLU A 29 21.37 -5.04 14.81
N LYS A 30 21.34 -3.80 14.32
CA LYS A 30 20.13 -3.15 13.85
C LYS A 30 19.76 -3.96 12.62
N THR A 31 19.00 -5.04 12.85
CA THR A 31 18.45 -5.91 11.83
C THR A 31 17.88 -4.98 10.80
N THR A 32 18.56 -4.91 9.67
CA THR A 32 18.17 -4.05 8.56
C THR A 32 17.03 -4.79 7.86
N ASP A 33 15.99 -5.12 8.61
CA ASP A 33 14.68 -5.53 8.09
C ASP A 33 13.91 -4.24 7.76
N ASN A 34 14.51 -3.42 6.92
CA ASN A 34 13.75 -2.66 5.92
C ASN A 34 13.42 -3.64 4.77
N THR A 35 12.81 -4.78 5.10
CA THR A 35 11.81 -5.31 4.18
C THR A 35 10.78 -4.21 4.10
N ASP A 36 10.68 -3.53 2.96
CA ASP A 36 9.65 -2.54 2.67
C ASP A 36 8.31 -3.06 3.22
N LYS A 37 7.92 -2.61 4.42
CA LYS A 37 6.65 -3.02 5.00
C LYS A 37 5.60 -2.37 4.13
N ILE A 38 4.95 -3.18 3.30
CA ILE A 38 3.85 -2.72 2.47
C ILE A 38 2.67 -2.54 3.42
N TYR A 39 2.51 -1.32 3.93
CA TYR A 39 1.46 -0.97 4.87
C TYR A 39 0.09 -0.92 4.19
N GLU A 40 0.03 -0.53 2.92
CA GLU A 40 -1.22 -0.45 2.15
C GLU A 40 -1.04 -0.94 0.71
N PRO A 41 -1.51 -2.15 0.36
CA PRO A 41 -1.32 -2.73 -0.97
C PRO A 41 -2.04 -2.01 -2.12
N ILE A 42 -3.07 -1.21 -1.81
CA ILE A 42 -3.84 -0.41 -2.76
C ILE A 42 -3.91 1.03 -2.24
N THR A 43 -3.08 1.90 -2.80
CA THR A 43 -3.03 3.32 -2.45
C THR A 43 -3.83 4.13 -3.47
N LEU A 44 -4.73 4.99 -3.00
CA LEU A 44 -5.41 5.97 -3.85
C LEU A 44 -4.60 7.27 -3.80
N VAL A 45 -4.07 7.68 -4.94
CA VAL A 45 -3.29 8.93 -5.09
C VAL A 45 -4.21 10.07 -5.50
N GLN A 46 -5.15 9.78 -6.39
CA GLN A 46 -6.21 10.71 -6.78
C GLN A 46 -7.56 9.97 -6.88
N PRO A 47 -8.63 10.51 -6.28
CA PRO A 47 -8.64 11.61 -5.32
C PRO A 47 -7.86 11.24 -4.04
N ASP A 48 -7.36 12.23 -3.29
CA ASP A 48 -6.56 12.01 -2.07
C ASP A 48 -7.37 11.46 -0.87
N SER A 49 -8.64 11.14 -1.11
CA SER A 49 -9.60 10.71 -0.09
C SER A 49 -10.43 9.51 -0.57
N VAL A 50 -10.72 8.63 0.38
CA VAL A 50 -11.64 7.49 0.21
C VAL A 50 -13.08 7.96 -0.03
N VAL A 51 -13.39 9.20 0.39
CA VAL A 51 -14.65 9.89 0.12
C VAL A 51 -14.35 11.13 -0.72
N ALA A 52 -14.78 11.13 -1.98
CA ALA A 52 -14.66 12.29 -2.86
C ALA A 52 -16.02 12.72 -3.40
N SER A 53 -16.09 13.93 -3.94
CA SER A 53 -17.28 14.41 -4.63
C SER A 53 -17.04 14.38 -6.14
N ILE A 54 -18.02 13.90 -6.89
CA ILE A 54 -18.00 13.93 -8.35
C ILE A 54 -19.16 14.80 -8.82
N LYS A 55 -18.86 15.78 -9.67
CA LYS A 55 -19.89 16.58 -10.34
C LYS A 55 -20.48 15.78 -11.49
N GLN A 56 -21.79 15.91 -11.68
CA GLN A 56 -22.48 15.18 -12.73
C GLN A 56 -21.89 15.52 -14.11
N LYS A 57 -21.57 14.51 -14.91
CA LYS A 57 -20.94 14.62 -16.25
C LYS A 57 -19.51 15.18 -16.27
N GLU A 58 -18.90 15.47 -15.12
CA GLU A 58 -17.48 15.79 -15.07
C GLU A 58 -16.64 14.53 -14.87
N ALA A 59 -15.41 14.57 -15.38
CA ALA A 59 -14.41 13.54 -15.15
C ALA A 59 -13.74 13.76 -13.79
N LEU A 60 -13.65 12.70 -13.00
CA LEU A 60 -12.84 12.64 -11.79
C LEU A 60 -11.55 11.90 -12.13
N PRO A 61 -10.37 12.54 -12.01
CA PRO A 61 -9.10 11.85 -12.24
C PRO A 61 -8.91 10.79 -11.16
N LEU A 62 -8.53 9.60 -11.59
CA LEU A 62 -8.18 8.46 -10.76
C LEU A 62 -6.73 8.09 -10.98
N GLU A 63 -5.96 8.09 -9.89
CA GLU A 63 -4.63 7.50 -9.84
C GLU A 63 -4.59 6.50 -8.67
N ILE A 64 -4.37 5.22 -8.99
CA ILE A 64 -4.33 4.14 -8.01
C ILE A 64 -3.02 3.39 -8.16
N LYS A 65 -2.30 3.25 -7.06
CA LYS A 65 -1.05 2.48 -6.98
C LYS A 65 -1.32 1.16 -6.29
N PHE A 66 -0.84 0.11 -6.92
CA PHE A 66 -0.86 -1.26 -6.45
C PHE A 66 0.56 -1.63 -6.06
N THR A 67 0.76 -2.13 -4.85
CA THR A 67 2.08 -2.55 -4.38
C THR A 67 1.93 -3.80 -3.53
N THR A 68 2.75 -4.79 -3.80
CA THR A 68 2.79 -6.06 -3.08
C THR A 68 4.23 -6.57 -3.04
N ASP A 69 4.49 -7.54 -2.19
CA ASP A 69 5.69 -8.34 -2.12
C ASP A 69 5.80 -9.35 -3.27
N ARG A 70 4.74 -9.50 -4.08
CA ARG A 70 4.58 -10.55 -5.11
C ARG A 70 4.17 -9.96 -6.45
N PRO A 71 4.43 -10.66 -7.56
CA PRO A 71 3.93 -10.23 -8.87
C PRO A 71 2.41 -10.13 -8.89
N ILE A 72 1.91 -9.00 -9.39
CA ILE A 72 0.48 -8.69 -9.54
C ILE A 72 -0.02 -9.34 -10.82
N VAL A 73 -1.01 -10.22 -10.68
CA VAL A 73 -1.68 -10.89 -11.81
C VAL A 73 -2.74 -9.98 -12.39
N TYR A 74 -3.51 -9.34 -11.51
CA TYR A 74 -4.73 -8.68 -11.89
C TYR A 74 -5.10 -7.56 -10.92
N ALA A 75 -5.63 -6.47 -11.46
CA ALA A 75 -6.32 -5.44 -10.69
C ALA A 75 -7.55 -4.94 -11.45
N ILE A 76 -8.65 -4.69 -10.74
CA ILE A 76 -9.91 -4.19 -11.31
C ILE A 76 -10.54 -3.17 -10.37
N GLY A 77 -11.10 -2.12 -10.97
CA GLY A 77 -12.03 -1.21 -10.31
C GLY A 77 -13.43 -1.47 -10.81
N LEU A 78 -14.36 -1.74 -9.90
CA LEU A 78 -15.78 -1.85 -10.17
C LEU A 78 -16.51 -0.70 -9.49
N PHE A 79 -17.58 -0.18 -10.08
CA PHE A 79 -18.45 0.79 -9.42
C PHE A 79 -19.91 0.37 -9.48
N SER A 80 -20.68 0.70 -8.45
CA SER A 80 -22.13 0.57 -8.42
C SER A 80 -22.75 1.87 -7.91
N ILE A 81 -23.93 2.20 -8.44
CA ILE A 81 -24.70 3.38 -8.01
C ILE A 81 -25.67 2.96 -6.92
N ASP A 82 -25.43 3.44 -5.70
CA ASP A 82 -26.27 3.24 -4.52
C ASP A 82 -27.39 4.29 -4.50
N SER A 83 -28.50 3.94 -5.14
CA SER A 83 -29.75 4.73 -5.14
C SER A 83 -30.65 4.45 -3.94
N THR A 84 -30.46 3.31 -3.27
CA THR A 84 -31.29 2.86 -2.14
C THR A 84 -30.74 3.31 -0.79
N LYS A 85 -29.55 3.93 -0.77
CA LYS A 85 -28.81 4.31 0.44
C LYS A 85 -28.53 3.10 1.35
N SER A 86 -28.43 1.90 0.78
CA SER A 86 -28.19 0.67 1.52
C SER A 86 -26.82 0.66 2.21
N GLY A 87 -25.88 1.49 1.72
CA GLY A 87 -24.51 1.50 2.21
C GLY A 87 -23.65 0.35 1.67
N GLN A 88 -24.25 -0.62 0.98
CA GLN A 88 -23.57 -1.79 0.47
C GLN A 88 -23.18 -1.64 -1.01
N PHE A 89 -22.07 -2.28 -1.38
CA PHE A 89 -21.66 -2.40 -2.78
C PHE A 89 -22.45 -3.53 -3.44
N ASP A 90 -23.14 -3.23 -4.55
CA ASP A 90 -23.88 -4.23 -5.32
C ASP A 90 -23.01 -4.71 -6.50
N ILE A 91 -22.48 -5.93 -6.39
CA ILE A 91 -21.65 -6.51 -7.45
C ILE A 91 -22.45 -6.85 -8.71
N THR A 92 -23.74 -7.17 -8.58
CA THR A 92 -24.58 -7.60 -9.72
C THR A 92 -24.95 -6.44 -10.64
N LYS A 93 -24.99 -5.22 -10.10
CA LYS A 93 -25.26 -3.98 -10.82
C LYS A 93 -24.01 -3.10 -10.92
N SER A 94 -22.83 -3.74 -10.95
CA SER A 94 -21.58 -3.02 -11.04
C SER A 94 -21.03 -3.00 -12.47
N ASP A 95 -20.45 -1.85 -12.81
CA ASP A 95 -19.74 -1.63 -14.07
C ASP A 95 -18.23 -1.55 -13.79
N THR A 96 -17.43 -1.82 -14.83
CA THR A 96 -15.96 -1.80 -14.71
C THR A 96 -15.41 -0.41 -15.02
N ILE A 97 -14.61 0.15 -14.12
CA ILE A 97 -13.83 1.37 -14.33
C ILE A 97 -12.56 1.06 -15.14
N PHE A 98 -11.80 0.07 -14.67
CA PHE A 98 -10.55 -0.32 -15.30
C PHE A 98 -10.27 -1.79 -15.07
N ARG A 99 -9.42 -2.36 -15.92
CA ARG A 99 -8.89 -3.71 -15.77
C ARG A 99 -7.42 -3.72 -16.16
N ILE A 100 -6.58 -4.15 -15.24
CA ILE A 100 -5.16 -4.43 -15.47
C ILE A 100 -4.99 -5.93 -15.32
N PHE A 101 -4.51 -6.58 -16.37
CA PHE A 101 -4.24 -8.02 -16.36
C PHE A 101 -2.85 -8.26 -16.93
N ASP A 102 -2.11 -9.17 -16.31
CA ASP A 102 -0.82 -9.63 -16.78
C ASP A 102 -0.88 -11.11 -17.08
N SER A 103 -0.62 -11.48 -18.34
CA SER A 103 -0.52 -12.88 -18.73
C SER A 103 0.75 -13.53 -18.19
N ILE A 104 1.81 -12.75 -17.94
CA ILE A 104 3.07 -13.22 -17.37
C ILE A 104 3.46 -12.27 -16.22
N PRO A 105 2.87 -12.46 -15.03
CA PRO A 105 3.07 -11.57 -13.90
C PRO A 105 4.54 -11.52 -13.48
N LYS A 106 5.18 -10.36 -13.64
CA LYS A 106 6.59 -10.12 -13.24
C LYS A 106 6.73 -8.97 -12.25
N GLU A 107 5.86 -7.99 -12.33
CA GLU A 107 5.94 -6.76 -11.55
C GLU A 107 5.09 -6.85 -10.29
N ASN A 108 5.68 -6.42 -9.18
CA ASN A 108 5.02 -6.33 -7.88
C ASN A 108 4.43 -4.93 -7.60
N LYS A 109 4.52 -4.03 -8.57
CA LYS A 109 4.00 -2.67 -8.54
C LYS A 109 3.25 -2.40 -9.84
N LYS A 110 2.04 -1.83 -9.76
CA LYS A 110 1.28 -1.37 -10.92
C LYS A 110 0.60 -0.04 -10.60
N THR A 111 0.37 0.77 -11.62
CA THR A 111 -0.36 2.03 -11.47
C THR A 111 -1.47 2.09 -12.51
N TYR A 112 -2.67 2.44 -12.07
CA TYR A 112 -3.74 2.88 -12.95
C TYR A 112 -3.80 4.41 -12.93
N THR A 113 -3.88 5.01 -14.10
CA THR A 113 -4.17 6.44 -14.28
C THR A 113 -5.25 6.58 -15.35
N GLY A 114 -6.33 7.28 -15.03
CA GLY A 114 -7.41 7.51 -15.97
C GLY A 114 -8.50 8.40 -15.39
N ASP A 115 -9.50 8.69 -16.21
CA ASP A 115 -10.63 9.53 -15.82
C ASP A 115 -11.88 8.68 -15.58
N PHE A 116 -12.52 8.90 -14.44
CA PHE A 116 -13.79 8.28 -14.10
C PHE A 116 -14.93 9.26 -14.27
N LYS A 117 -15.92 8.88 -15.09
CA LYS A 117 -17.08 9.71 -15.39
C LYS A 117 -18.35 8.89 -15.22
N ILE A 118 -19.39 9.54 -14.68
CA ILE A 118 -20.72 8.95 -14.57
C ILE A 118 -21.74 9.87 -15.23
N ASP A 119 -22.39 9.35 -16.27
CA ASP A 119 -23.40 10.09 -17.03
C ASP A 119 -24.84 9.81 -16.56
N SER A 120 -25.10 8.63 -15.98
CA SER A 120 -26.45 8.14 -15.68
C SER A 120 -26.96 8.45 -14.27
N ALA A 121 -26.12 8.95 -13.37
CA ALA A 121 -26.47 9.10 -11.97
C ALA A 121 -26.99 10.50 -11.62
N ARG A 122 -27.95 10.55 -10.68
CA ARG A 122 -28.56 11.80 -10.21
C ARG A 122 -27.78 12.37 -9.03
N ALA A 123 -27.77 13.71 -8.90
CA ALA A 123 -27.24 14.37 -7.71
C ALA A 123 -27.91 13.85 -6.42
N GLY A 124 -27.11 13.64 -5.37
CA GLY A 124 -27.53 13.05 -4.11
C GLY A 124 -27.46 11.52 -4.05
N TYR A 125 -27.16 10.85 -5.17
CA TYR A 125 -26.81 9.43 -5.17
C TYR A 125 -25.36 9.23 -4.75
N LYS A 126 -25.05 8.02 -4.28
CA LYS A 126 -23.71 7.62 -3.90
C LYS A 126 -23.17 6.60 -4.89
N VAL A 127 -21.92 6.74 -5.25
CA VAL A 127 -21.18 5.79 -6.06
C VAL A 127 -20.29 5.02 -5.12
N ARG A 128 -20.42 3.70 -5.12
CA ARG A 128 -19.55 2.80 -4.37
C ARG A 128 -18.56 2.22 -5.34
N VAL A 129 -17.28 2.32 -5.04
CA VAL A 129 -16.23 1.72 -5.85
C VAL A 129 -15.58 0.61 -5.05
N LYS A 130 -15.44 -0.56 -5.68
CA LYS A 130 -14.67 -1.69 -5.15
C LYS A 130 -13.46 -1.89 -6.04
N ILE A 131 -12.29 -1.68 -5.49
CA ILE A 131 -11.01 -2.00 -6.14
C ILE A 131 -10.56 -3.35 -5.62
N MET A 132 -10.16 -4.24 -6.52
CA MET A 132 -9.65 -5.56 -6.20
C MET A 132 -8.29 -5.75 -6.86
N MET A 133 -7.37 -6.40 -6.16
CA MET A 133 -6.05 -6.78 -6.65
C MET A 133 -5.79 -8.23 -6.29
N GLN A 134 -5.16 -8.96 -7.21
CA GLN A 134 -4.75 -10.35 -7.03
C GLN A 134 -3.26 -10.50 -7.37
N ALA A 135 -2.51 -11.18 -6.50
CA ALA A 135 -1.08 -11.43 -6.65
C ALA A 135 -0.76 -12.93 -6.54
N LEU A 136 0.38 -13.34 -7.12
CA LEU A 136 0.83 -14.73 -7.12
C LEU A 136 1.10 -15.27 -5.71
N GLY A 137 1.03 -16.59 -5.56
CA GLY A 137 1.42 -17.28 -4.34
C GLY A 137 2.93 -17.25 -4.07
N ASN A 138 3.36 -17.93 -3.00
CA ASN A 138 4.79 -18.13 -2.73
C ASN A 138 5.45 -18.94 -3.84
N SER A 139 6.77 -18.79 -3.99
CA SER A 139 7.59 -19.54 -4.94
C SER A 139 7.19 -21.02 -4.98
N GLY A 140 6.67 -21.46 -6.12
CA GLY A 140 6.19 -22.83 -6.34
C GLY A 140 4.67 -22.97 -6.49
N VAL A 141 3.89 -21.94 -6.19
CA VAL A 141 2.44 -21.90 -6.44
C VAL A 141 2.16 -21.00 -7.65
N PRO A 142 1.81 -21.55 -8.82
CA PRO A 142 1.50 -20.76 -10.01
C PRO A 142 0.13 -20.09 -9.91
N GLU A 143 -0.71 -20.52 -8.97
CA GLU A 143 -2.03 -19.97 -8.76
C GLU A 143 -1.97 -18.70 -7.89
N PRO A 144 -2.82 -17.71 -8.16
CA PRO A 144 -2.79 -16.50 -7.36
C PRO A 144 -3.59 -16.71 -6.06
N THR A 145 -2.91 -16.58 -4.93
CA THR A 145 -3.47 -16.88 -3.61
C THR A 145 -3.68 -15.64 -2.74
N HIS A 146 -3.22 -14.47 -3.17
CA HIS A 146 -3.29 -13.24 -2.40
C HIS A 146 -4.28 -12.27 -3.04
N TYR A 147 -5.27 -11.84 -2.25
CA TYR A 147 -6.34 -10.97 -2.67
C TYR A 147 -6.41 -9.76 -1.76
N PHE A 148 -6.51 -8.59 -2.37
CA PHE A 148 -6.66 -7.33 -1.66
C PHE A 148 -7.86 -6.58 -2.21
N GLU A 149 -8.58 -5.90 -1.33
CA GLU A 149 -9.71 -5.08 -1.72
C GLU A 149 -9.68 -3.74 -1.00
N LYS A 150 -10.17 -2.71 -1.69
CA LYS A 150 -10.35 -1.36 -1.14
C LYS A 150 -11.67 -0.78 -1.63
N TYR A 151 -12.40 -0.18 -0.72
CA TYR A 151 -13.69 0.43 -1.00
C TYR A 151 -13.57 1.94 -0.98
N LEU A 152 -14.08 2.60 -2.02
CA LEU A 152 -14.19 4.06 -2.09
C LEU A 152 -15.67 4.46 -2.20
N ARG A 153 -15.95 5.71 -1.85
CA ARG A 153 -17.26 6.32 -2.02
C ARG A 153 -17.12 7.64 -2.75
N PHE A 154 -17.89 7.85 -3.80
CA PHE A 154 -18.06 9.17 -4.40
C PHE A 154 -19.47 9.68 -4.19
N ASP A 155 -19.59 10.88 -3.64
CA ASP A 155 -20.87 11.55 -3.46
C ASP A 155 -21.15 12.41 -4.70
N ILE A 156 -22.30 12.20 -5.36
CA ILE A 156 -22.62 12.93 -6.59
C ILE A 156 -23.20 14.30 -6.23
N VAL A 157 -22.52 15.35 -6.67
CA VAL A 157 -22.92 16.74 -6.49
C VAL A 157 -23.39 17.35 -7.81
N ARG A 158 -24.15 18.44 -7.72
CA ARG A 158 -24.62 19.19 -8.89
C ARG A 158 -23.52 20.01 -9.52
#